data_AF-A0A848P2Z1-F1
#
_entry.id   AF-A0A848P2Z1-F1
#
_cell.length_a   1.000
_cell.length_b   1.000
_cell.length_c   1.000
_cell.angle_alpha   90.00
_cell.angle_beta   90.00
_cell.angle_gamma   90.00
#
_symmetry.space_group_name_H-M   'P 1'
#
loop_
_entity.id
_entity.type
_entity.pdbx_description
1 polymer ?
#
loop_
_entity_poly.entity_id
_entity_poly.type
_entity_poly.pdbx_seq_one_letter_code
_entity_poly.pdbx_strand_id
1 'polypeptide(L)'
;MPSKIEDYALISDCETAALVSRNGSIDWPRWPRFDSGACFAALLGTPNHGRWQIAPRCGVRRVSQRTRTWKPESAIPVEWRPC
;
A
#
# COMPACT_ATOMS: atom_id res chain seq x y z
N MET A 1 4.90 5.11 15.91
CA MET A 1 3.48 4.76 16.14
C MET A 1 2.79 4.67 14.79
N PRO A 2 1.80 3.79 14.62
CA PRO A 2 0.99 3.73 13.41
C PRO A 2 0.25 5.05 13.19
N SER A 3 -0.04 5.36 11.92
CA SER A 3 -0.87 6.51 11.56
C SER A 3 -2.34 6.24 11.94
N LYS A 4 -3.21 7.23 11.79
CA LYS A 4 -4.65 6.99 11.93
C LYS A 4 -5.14 6.07 10.81
N ILE A 5 -6.17 5.28 11.08
CA ILE A 5 -6.71 4.34 10.08
C ILE A 5 -7.19 5.05 8.80
N GLU A 6 -7.76 6.26 8.94
CA GLU A 6 -8.20 7.14 7.84
C GLU A 6 -7.07 7.69 6.95
N ASP A 7 -5.81 7.52 7.38
CA ASP A 7 -4.63 7.90 6.61
C ASP A 7 -4.04 6.73 5.81
N TYR A 8 -4.64 5.55 5.87
CA TYR A 8 -4.23 4.40 5.08
C TYR A 8 -5.09 4.23 3.83
N ALA A 9 -4.43 3.82 2.74
CA ALA A 9 -5.07 3.27 1.56
C ALA A 9 -4.73 1.78 1.44
N LEU A 10 -5.68 0.99 0.95
CA LEU A 10 -5.47 -0.41 0.60
C LEU A 10 -5.00 -0.50 -0.85
N ILE A 11 -3.89 -1.20 -1.09
CA ILE A 11 -3.43 -1.59 -2.43
C ILE A 11 -3.48 -3.12 -2.51
N SER A 12 -4.04 -3.66 -3.60
CA SER A 12 -4.19 -5.09 -3.83
C SER A 12 -4.11 -5.41 -5.33
N ASP A 13 -3.60 -6.59 -5.65
CA ASP A 13 -3.52 -7.18 -6.99
C ASP A 13 -4.46 -8.39 -7.16
N CYS A 14 -5.48 -8.50 -6.30
CA CYS A 14 -6.39 -9.65 -6.17
C CYS A 14 -5.77 -10.93 -5.58
N GLU A 15 -4.45 -11.01 -5.42
CA GLU A 15 -3.78 -12.14 -4.73
C GLU A 15 -3.29 -11.73 -3.34
N THR A 16 -2.81 -10.50 -3.20
CA THR A 16 -2.17 -9.93 -2.01
C THR A 16 -2.77 -8.57 -1.67
N ALA A 17 -2.48 -8.05 -0.48
CA ALA A 17 -2.89 -6.71 -0.10
C ALA A 17 -1.92 -6.05 0.88
N ALA A 18 -1.86 -4.72 0.84
CA ALA A 18 -1.07 -3.93 1.76
C ALA A 18 -1.79 -2.64 2.18
N LEU A 19 -1.69 -2.27 3.45
CA LEU A 19 -2.10 -0.95 3.95
C LEU A 19 -0.92 0.02 3.90
N VAL A 20 -1.10 1.10 3.14
CA VAL A 20 -0.08 2.13 2.88
C VAL A 20 -0.53 3.46 3.48
N SER A 21 0.27 4.03 4.37
CA SER A 21 0.00 5.33 5.00
C SER A 21 0.44 6.50 4.11
N ARG A 22 -0.20 7.66 4.26
CA ARG A 22 0.24 8.94 3.65
C ARG A 22 1.69 9.34 3.97
N ASN A 23 2.29 8.80 5.03
CA ASN A 23 3.70 9.04 5.40
C ASN A 23 4.70 8.10 4.69
N GLY A 24 4.23 7.29 3.73
CA GLY A 24 5.05 6.37 2.95
C GLY A 24 5.38 5.05 3.67
N SER A 25 4.67 4.73 4.75
CA SER A 25 4.84 3.47 5.48
C SER A 25 3.89 2.37 5.00
N ILE A 26 4.39 1.14 4.92
CA ILE A 26 3.64 -0.10 4.74
C ILE A 26 3.71 -0.85 6.08
N ASP A 27 2.58 -0.90 6.78
CA ASP A 27 2.52 -1.40 8.15
C ASP A 27 1.83 -2.76 8.27
N TRP A 28 1.17 -3.22 7.20
CA TRP A 28 0.45 -4.50 7.15
C TRP A 28 0.37 -5.03 5.70
N PRO A 29 1.41 -5.72 5.20
CA PRO A 29 1.34 -6.48 3.95
C PRO A 29 0.95 -7.94 4.20
N ARG A 30 0.12 -8.49 3.32
CA ARG A 30 -0.37 -9.88 3.32
C ARG A 30 0.28 -10.65 2.19
N TRP A 31 1.33 -11.41 2.53
CA TRP A 31 2.08 -12.24 1.59
C TRP A 31 2.20 -13.68 2.09
N PRO A 32 2.21 -14.68 1.18
CA PRO A 32 2.08 -14.54 -0.27
C PRO A 32 0.63 -14.43 -0.76
N ARG A 33 -0.37 -14.56 0.13
CA ARG A 33 -1.80 -14.46 -0.20
C ARG A 33 -2.53 -13.53 0.75
N PHE A 34 -3.69 -13.05 0.35
CA PHE A 34 -4.55 -12.14 1.12
C PHE A 34 -4.87 -12.66 2.53
N ASP A 35 -5.12 -13.96 2.66
CA ASP A 35 -5.45 -14.64 3.93
C ASP A 35 -4.23 -15.01 4.77
N SER A 36 -3.02 -14.92 4.23
CA SER A 36 -1.76 -15.24 4.93
C SER A 36 -1.48 -14.28 6.08
N GLY A 37 -0.67 -14.68 7.06
CA GLY A 37 -0.24 -13.77 8.14
C GLY A 37 0.40 -12.48 7.62
N ALA A 38 0.29 -11.39 8.39
CA ALA A 38 0.93 -10.14 8.00
C ALA A 38 2.44 -10.20 8.26
N CYS A 39 3.26 -9.83 7.28
CA CYS A 39 4.73 -9.81 7.47
C CYS A 39 5.17 -8.68 8.42
N PHE A 40 4.35 -7.62 8.52
CA PHE A 40 4.52 -6.52 9.47
C PHE A 40 3.24 -6.35 10.27
N ALA A 41 3.38 -5.97 11.54
CA ALA A 41 2.26 -5.78 12.45
C ALA A 41 2.34 -4.46 13.22
N ALA A 42 3.06 -3.46 12.70
CA ALA A 42 3.13 -2.13 13.31
C ALA A 42 1.77 -1.42 13.36
N LEU A 43 0.79 -1.82 12.54
CA LEU A 43 -0.56 -1.24 12.54
C LEU A 43 -1.29 -1.44 13.88
N LEU A 44 -1.21 -2.64 14.48
CA LEU A 44 -1.85 -2.98 15.75
C LEU A 44 -0.83 -3.13 16.89
N GLY A 45 0.44 -2.95 16.57
CA GLY A 45 1.56 -3.30 17.41
C GLY A 45 2.42 -2.12 17.84
N THR A 46 3.67 -2.43 18.17
CA THR A 46 4.69 -1.43 18.46
C THR A 46 5.55 -1.16 17.21
N PRO A 47 6.35 -0.09 17.18
CA PRO A 47 7.33 0.14 16.12
C PRO A 47 8.29 -1.04 15.90
N ASN A 48 8.47 -1.91 16.89
CA ASN A 48 9.33 -3.09 16.81
C ASN A 48 8.69 -4.25 16.03
N HIS A 49 7.37 -4.21 15.75
CA HIS A 49 6.68 -5.22 14.95
C HIS A 49 6.87 -5.04 13.44
N GLY A 50 7.86 -4.24 13.05
CA GLY A 50 8.31 -4.05 11.68
C GLY A 50 7.38 -3.17 10.86
N ARG A 51 7.98 -2.47 9.91
CA ARG A 51 7.31 -1.77 8.82
C ARG A 51 8.32 -1.53 7.72
N TRP A 52 7.83 -1.30 6.51
CA TRP A 52 8.67 -0.76 5.45
C TRP A 52 8.29 0.70 5.21
N GLN A 53 9.27 1.60 5.09
CA GLN A 53 8.98 3.01 4.92
C GLN A 53 9.89 3.65 3.87
N ILE A 54 9.28 4.35 2.92
CA ILE A 54 9.96 5.29 2.04
C ILE A 54 9.42 6.69 2.33
N ALA A 55 10.26 7.54 2.90
CA ALA A 55 9.95 8.94 3.14
C ALA A 55 11.20 9.82 2.93
N PRO A 56 11.04 11.10 2.58
CA PRO A 56 12.14 12.05 2.59
C PRO A 56 12.81 12.11 3.97
N ARG A 57 14.14 12.17 4.02
CA ARG A 57 14.89 12.34 5.29
C ARG A 57 14.73 13.74 5.89
N CYS A 58 14.45 14.73 5.05
CA CYS A 58 14.22 16.11 5.44
C CYS A 58 12.72 16.43 5.53
N GLY A 59 12.40 17.58 6.13
CA GLY A 59 11.02 18.05 6.19
C GLY A 59 10.37 18.17 4.80
N VAL A 60 9.13 17.72 4.70
CA VAL A 60 8.35 17.79 3.46
C VAL A 60 8.05 19.26 3.15
N ARG A 61 8.65 19.80 2.08
CA ARG A 61 8.45 21.20 1.67
C ARG A 61 7.13 21.43 0.95
N ARG A 62 6.67 20.45 0.16
CA ARG A 62 5.45 20.54 -0.64
C ARG A 62 4.90 19.16 -0.90
N VAL A 63 3.59 19.01 -0.73
CA VAL A 63 2.82 17.84 -1.19
C VAL A 63 1.95 18.30 -2.35
N SER A 64 1.88 17.51 -3.42
CA SER A 64 0.90 17.72 -4.50
C SER A 64 0.20 16.42 -4.79
N GLN A 65 -1.11 16.49 -4.98
CA GLN A 65 -1.92 15.36 -5.42
C GLN A 65 -2.12 15.47 -6.92
N ARG A 66 -1.97 14.36 -7.61
CA ARG A 66 -2.32 14.24 -9.03
C ARG A 66 -3.25 13.05 -9.20
N THR A 67 -4.45 13.31 -9.68
CA THR A 67 -5.35 12.25 -10.10
C THR A 67 -5.05 11.90 -11.53
N ARG A 68 -5.08 10.61 -11.85
CA ARG A 68 -5.06 10.11 -13.22
C ARG A 68 -6.39 9.43 -13.49
N THR A 69 -7.00 9.76 -14.62
CA THR A 69 -8.20 9.08 -15.07
C THR A 69 -7.78 8.00 -16.05
N TRP A 70 -8.27 6.78 -15.84
CA TRP A 70 -8.08 5.72 -16.81
C TRP A 70 -8.73 6.09 -18.14
N LYS A 71 -8.05 5.72 -19.23
CA LYS A 71 -8.44 6.03 -20.60
C LYS A 71 -8.68 4.71 -21.35
N PRO A 72 -9.89 4.42 -21.85
CA PRO A 72 -10.16 3.18 -22.56
C PRO A 72 -9.19 2.90 -23.72
N GLU A 73 -8.75 3.95 -24.41
CA GLU A 73 -7.77 3.88 -25.49
C GLU A 73 -6.37 3.43 -25.06
N SER A 74 -6.06 3.49 -23.76
CA SER A 74 -4.80 3.01 -23.18
C SER A 74 -4.85 1.54 -22.76
N ALA A 75 -6.01 0.87 -22.92
CA ALA A 75 -6.14 -0.54 -22.63
C ALA A 75 -5.24 -1.36 -23.56
N ILE A 76 -4.39 -2.20 -22.98
CA ILE A 76 -3.71 -3.26 -23.71
C ILE A 76 -4.68 -4.45 -23.72
N PRO A 77 -5.22 -4.86 -24.88
CA PRO A 77 -6.08 -6.04 -24.94
C PRO A 77 -5.27 -7.26 -24.53
N VAL A 78 -5.69 -7.89 -23.45
CA VAL A 78 -5.13 -9.16 -22.98
C VAL A 78 -6.18 -10.23 -23.20
N GLU A 79 -5.79 -11.32 -23.85
CA GLU A 79 -6.65 -12.49 -23.96
C GLU A 79 -6.70 -13.16 -22.58
N TRP A 80 -7.87 -13.14 -21.97
CA TRP A 80 -8.09 -13.79 -20.68
C TRP A 80 -8.11 -15.30 -20.89
N ARG A 81 -7.08 -16.01 -20.41
CA ARG A 81 -7.09 -17.47 -20.35
C ARG A 81 -7.57 -17.89 -18.96
N PRO A 82 -8.66 -18.69 -18.86
CA PRO A 82 -9.02 -19.29 -17.59
C PRO A 82 -7.88 -20.12 -17.04
N CYS A 83 -7.66 -20.01 -15.73
CA CYS A 83 -6.91 -21.01 -14.98
C CYS A 83 -7.59 -22.38 -15.06
#